data_AF-A0A818GNA7-F1
#
_entry.id   AF-A0A818GNA7-F1
#
_cell.length_a   1.000
_cell.length_b   1.000
_cell.length_c   1.000
_cell.angle_alpha   90.00
_cell.angle_beta   90.00
_cell.angle_gamma   90.00
#
_symmetry.space_group_name_H-M   'P 1'
#
loop_
_entity.id
_entity.type
_entity.pdbx_description
1 polymer ?
#
loop_
_entity_poly.entity_id
_entity_poly.type
_entity_poly.pdbx_seq_one_letter_code
_entity_poly.pdbx_strand_id
1 'polypeptide(L)'
;MLSVWSGVNGIIHWELLPNGCTITAELYCQQLDRVAEKLKGKQDRIYYLHDNAKPHVAKSAYEKLLKLGWITIPYPPYSPDLAPADYHLFRSLYHHLREKNFDDENDVKMDIINFFGQKSQDFYESGILSLPERRRQVIDSSGAYISES
;
A
#
# COMPACT_ATOMS: atom_id res chain seq x y z
N MET A 1 13.40 -1.94 4.40
CA MET A 1 12.08 -2.39 3.87
C MET A 1 11.20 -1.17 3.68
N LEU A 2 10.51 -1.06 2.54
CA LEU A 2 9.65 0.07 2.20
C LEU A 2 8.20 -0.22 2.62
N SER A 3 7.54 0.75 3.26
CA SER A 3 6.10 0.72 3.55
C SER A 3 5.44 1.96 2.94
N VAL A 4 4.29 1.78 2.28
CA VAL A 4 3.64 2.85 1.51
C VAL A 4 2.13 2.83 1.75
N TRP A 5 1.56 4.02 1.94
CA TRP A 5 0.13 4.30 1.99
C TRP A 5 -0.18 5.31 0.90
N SER A 6 -1.11 4.97 0.01
CA SER A 6 -1.56 5.79 -1.09
C SER A 6 -3.09 5.85 -1.14
N GLY A 7 -3.61 6.87 -1.81
CA GLY A 7 -5.02 7.02 -2.17
C GLY A 7 -5.14 7.46 -3.62
N VAL A 8 -6.36 7.72 -4.08
CA VAL A 8 -6.63 8.11 -5.48
C VAL A 8 -5.89 9.40 -5.89
N ASN A 9 -5.57 10.25 -4.92
CA ASN A 9 -4.86 11.52 -5.13
C ASN A 9 -3.34 11.41 -5.03
N GLY A 10 -2.79 10.22 -4.76
CA GLY A 10 -1.34 10.02 -4.62
C GLY A 10 -0.88 9.42 -3.29
N ILE A 11 0.42 9.57 -3.02
CA ILE A 11 1.04 9.07 -1.80
C ILE A 11 0.58 9.88 -0.59
N ILE A 12 0.11 9.18 0.44
CA ILE A 12 -0.24 9.77 1.74
C ILE A 12 0.98 9.71 2.66
N HIS A 13 1.57 8.54 2.80
CA HIS A 13 2.74 8.31 3.64
C HIS A 13 3.60 7.20 3.04
N TRP A 14 4.90 7.27 3.28
CA TRP A 14 5.78 6.14 3.06
C TRP A 14 6.97 6.28 4.01
N GLU A 15 7.63 5.16 4.26
CA GLU A 15 8.86 5.13 5.04
C GLU A 15 9.74 3.97 4.62
N LEU A 16 11.05 4.19 4.73
CA LEU A 16 12.05 3.16 4.55
C LEU A 16 12.61 2.81 5.93
N LEU A 17 12.39 1.56 6.33
CA LEU A 17 12.95 1.02 7.56
C LEU A 17 14.45 0.83 7.42
N PRO A 18 15.21 1.03 8.51
CA PRO A 18 16.63 0.69 8.55
C PRO A 18 16.89 -0.74 8.09
N ASN A 19 18.09 -0.97 7.56
CA ASN A 19 18.46 -2.29 7.06
C ASN A 19 18.32 -3.38 8.14
N GLY A 20 17.78 -4.54 7.77
CA GLY A 20 17.52 -5.66 8.66
C GLY A 20 16.29 -5.53 9.57
N CYS A 21 15.64 -4.36 9.63
CA CYS A 21 14.42 -4.19 10.43
C CYS A 21 13.18 -4.73 9.72
N THR A 22 12.25 -5.27 10.51
CA THR A 22 10.96 -5.78 10.02
C THR A 22 9.78 -5.03 10.64
N ILE A 23 8.61 -5.08 10.00
CA ILE A 23 7.38 -4.51 10.55
C ILE A 23 6.90 -5.39 11.71
N THR A 24 6.79 -4.80 12.90
CA THR A 24 6.10 -5.38 14.05
C THR A 24 4.70 -4.79 14.14
N ALA A 25 3.81 -5.43 14.92
CA ALA A 25 2.46 -4.89 15.13
C ALA A 25 2.49 -3.52 15.81
N GLU A 26 3.44 -3.30 16.73
CA GLU A 26 3.64 -2.01 17.39
C GLU A 26 4.09 -0.94 16.39
N LEU A 27 5.11 -1.24 15.59
CA LEU A 27 5.61 -0.30 14.59
C LEU A 27 4.51 0.03 13.58
N TYR A 28 3.78 -0.97 13.10
CA TYR A 28 2.64 -0.76 12.21
C TYR A 28 1.59 0.19 12.81
N CYS A 29 1.27 0.05 14.09
CA CYS A 29 0.36 0.97 14.78
C CYS A 29 0.88 2.43 14.80
N GLN A 30 2.19 2.61 15.00
CA GLN A 30 2.81 3.95 14.97
C GLN A 30 2.77 4.55 13.56
N GLN A 31 2.93 3.72 12.53
CA GLN A 31 2.83 4.15 11.14
C GLN A 31 1.41 4.61 10.79
N LEU A 32 0.39 3.86 11.25
CA LEU A 32 -1.01 4.25 11.12
C LEU A 32 -1.31 5.60 11.79
N ASP A 33 -0.71 5.90 12.95
CA ASP A 33 -0.85 7.23 13.59
C ASP A 33 -0.28 8.34 12.69
N ARG A 34 0.89 8.12 12.07
CA ARG A 34 1.48 9.11 11.13
C ARG A 34 0.65 9.28 9.88
N VAL A 35 0.02 8.21 9.38
CA VAL A 35 -0.90 8.28 8.24
C VAL A 35 -2.16 9.06 8.62
N ALA A 36 -2.72 8.80 9.80
CA ALA A 36 -3.90 9.48 10.31
C ALA A 36 -3.68 11.00 10.44
N GLU A 37 -2.55 11.43 10.99
CA GLU A 37 -2.22 12.85 11.07
C GLU A 37 -2.14 13.51 9.69
N LYS A 38 -1.64 12.80 8.67
CA LYS A 38 -1.60 13.31 7.29
C LYS A 38 -2.95 13.36 6.60
N LEU A 39 -3.93 12.56 7.04
CA LEU A 39 -5.30 12.52 6.53
C LEU A 39 -6.27 13.40 7.30
N LYS A 40 -5.89 13.88 8.48
CA LYS A 40 -6.70 14.70 9.36
C LYS A 40 -7.27 15.92 8.63
N GLY A 41 -8.59 16.05 8.64
CA GLY A 41 -9.32 17.14 8.00
C GLY A 41 -9.38 17.09 6.47
N LYS A 42 -8.83 16.05 5.83
CA LYS A 42 -8.86 15.88 4.36
C LYS A 42 -9.95 14.91 3.90
N GLN A 43 -10.41 14.03 4.79
CA GLN A 43 -11.35 12.98 4.43
C GLN A 43 -12.21 12.60 5.64
N ASP A 44 -13.53 12.64 5.48
CA ASP A 44 -14.48 12.33 6.57
C ASP A 44 -14.56 10.83 6.83
N ARG A 45 -14.36 10.02 5.80
CA ARG A 45 -14.49 8.56 5.86
C ARG A 45 -13.35 7.88 5.11
N ILE A 46 -12.68 6.97 5.80
CA ILE A 46 -11.54 6.23 5.28
C ILE A 46 -11.93 4.75 5.15
N TYR A 47 -11.86 4.24 3.93
CA TYR A 47 -11.91 2.82 3.64
C TYR A 47 -10.47 2.33 3.47
N TYR A 48 -10.05 1.44 4.36
CA TYR A 48 -8.67 1.00 4.46
C TYR A 48 -8.50 -0.42 3.95
N LEU A 49 -7.62 -0.61 2.98
CA LEU A 49 -7.27 -1.91 2.42
C LEU A 49 -5.82 -2.23 2.78
N HIS A 50 -5.60 -3.40 3.38
CA HIS A 50 -4.29 -3.96 3.67
C HIS A 50 -4.35 -5.49 3.55
N ASP A 51 -3.19 -6.14 3.48
CA ASP A 51 -3.10 -7.59 3.45
C ASP A 51 -3.22 -8.20 4.86
N ASN A 52 -3.25 -9.54 4.91
CA ASN A 52 -3.41 -10.30 6.16
C ASN A 52 -2.07 -10.64 6.83
N ALA A 53 -1.01 -9.85 6.61
CA ALA A 53 0.27 -10.10 7.27
C ALA A 53 0.11 -10.10 8.79
N LYS A 54 0.90 -10.94 9.50
CA LYS A 54 0.76 -11.13 10.96
C LYS A 54 0.72 -9.81 11.77
N PRO A 55 1.56 -8.79 11.48
CA PRO A 55 1.49 -7.50 12.16
C PRO A 55 0.17 -6.75 11.95
N HIS A 56 -0.45 -6.92 10.78
CA HIS A 56 -1.64 -6.18 10.35
C HIS A 56 -2.94 -6.76 10.95
N VAL A 57 -2.95 -8.07 11.20
CA VAL A 57 -4.09 -8.79 11.82
C VAL A 57 -3.92 -8.98 13.33
N ALA A 58 -2.85 -8.45 13.92
CA ALA A 58 -2.65 -8.47 15.35
C ALA A 58 -3.75 -7.68 16.08
N LYS A 59 -4.07 -8.11 17.31
CA LYS A 59 -5.10 -7.47 18.13
C LYS A 59 -4.89 -5.95 18.28
N SER A 60 -3.64 -5.53 18.49
CA SER A 60 -3.29 -4.10 18.62
C SER A 60 -3.56 -3.31 17.35
N ALA A 61 -3.29 -3.87 16.17
CA ALA A 61 -3.56 -3.23 14.89
C ALA A 61 -5.07 -3.09 14.63
N TYR A 62 -5.84 -4.13 14.95
CA TYR A 62 -7.30 -4.06 14.89
C TYR A 62 -7.88 -2.98 15.82
N GLU A 63 -7.45 -2.96 17.08
CA GLU A 63 -7.85 -1.93 18.05
C GLU A 63 -7.44 -0.53 17.61
N LYS A 64 -6.28 -0.38 16.97
CA LYS A 64 -5.82 0.90 16.40
C LYS A 64 -6.76 1.37 15.28
N LEU A 65 -7.07 0.51 14.31
CA LEU A 65 -7.95 0.86 13.19
C LEU A 65 -9.36 1.24 13.66
N LEU A 66 -9.89 0.53 14.68
CA LEU A 66 -11.15 0.90 15.33
C LEU A 66 -11.09 2.29 15.99
N LYS A 67 -10.03 2.57 16.73
CA LYS A 67 -9.84 3.89 17.38
C LYS A 67 -9.73 5.03 16.36
N LEU A 68 -9.12 4.77 15.21
CA LEU A 68 -9.03 5.72 14.11
C LEU A 68 -10.37 5.90 13.36
N GLY A 69 -11.35 5.01 13.59
CA GLY A 69 -12.65 5.04 12.90
C GLY A 69 -12.55 4.62 11.43
N TRP A 70 -11.50 3.90 11.04
CA TRP A 70 -11.30 3.47 9.66
C TRP A 70 -12.07 2.18 9.39
N ILE A 71 -12.67 2.09 8.20
CA ILE A 71 -13.42 0.92 7.78
C ILE A 71 -12.48 0.00 7.02
N THR A 72 -12.12 -1.12 7.62
CA THR A 72 -11.30 -2.13 6.98
C THR A 72 -12.08 -2.86 5.90
N ILE A 73 -11.52 -2.92 4.70
CA ILE A 73 -12.07 -3.68 3.59
C ILE A 73 -11.57 -5.13 3.73
N PRO A 74 -12.46 -6.15 3.69
CA PRO A 74 -12.04 -7.54 3.70
C PRO A 74 -11.08 -7.86 2.55
N TYR A 75 -10.02 -8.61 2.87
CA TYR A 75 -9.01 -9.03 1.92
C TYR A 75 -8.80 -10.55 1.97
N PRO A 76 -8.93 -11.27 0.85
CA PRO A 76 -8.66 -12.70 0.82
C PRO A 76 -7.16 -13.00 0.95
N PRO A 77 -6.76 -14.08 1.63
CA PRO A 77 -5.36 -14.54 1.66
C PRO A 77 -4.80 -14.77 0.24
N TYR A 78 -3.48 -14.62 0.10
CA TYR A 78 -2.73 -14.93 -1.13
C TYR A 78 -3.25 -14.25 -2.40
N SER A 79 -3.80 -13.04 -2.30
CA SER A 79 -4.46 -12.37 -3.43
C SER A 79 -3.78 -11.06 -3.85
N PRO A 80 -2.48 -11.05 -4.19
CA PRO A 80 -1.78 -9.83 -4.60
C PRO A 80 -2.46 -9.14 -5.80
N ASP A 81 -3.18 -9.89 -6.61
CA ASP A 81 -4.04 -9.39 -7.69
C ASP A 81 -5.18 -8.46 -7.21
N LEU A 82 -5.46 -8.41 -5.91
CA LEU A 82 -6.49 -7.57 -5.34
C LEU A 82 -5.92 -6.44 -4.48
N ALA A 83 -4.59 -6.29 -4.44
CA ALA A 83 -3.90 -5.21 -3.74
C ALA A 83 -3.38 -4.17 -4.75
N PRO A 84 -3.95 -2.96 -4.81
CA PRO A 84 -3.47 -1.88 -5.69
C PRO A 84 -1.99 -1.53 -5.46
N ALA A 85 -1.49 -1.73 -4.24
CA ALA A 85 -0.08 -1.58 -3.94
C ALA A 85 0.78 -2.59 -4.75
N ASP A 86 0.36 -3.85 -4.84
CA ASP A 86 1.14 -4.92 -5.47
C ASP A 86 1.03 -4.88 -7.00
N TYR A 87 -0.19 -4.98 -7.54
CA TYR A 87 -0.37 -5.14 -9.00
C TYR A 87 -0.06 -3.87 -9.80
N HIS A 88 -0.05 -2.69 -9.15
CA HIS A 88 0.11 -1.41 -9.82
C HIS A 88 1.33 -0.62 -9.33
N LEU A 89 1.33 -0.20 -8.07
CA LEU A 89 2.36 0.71 -7.55
C LEU A 89 3.74 0.03 -7.50
N PHE A 90 3.84 -1.10 -6.81
CA PHE A 90 5.08 -1.85 -6.65
C PHE A 90 5.52 -2.52 -7.93
N ARG A 91 4.59 -2.94 -8.79
CA ARG A 91 4.94 -3.36 -10.15
C ARG A 91 5.63 -2.25 -10.93
N SER A 92 5.08 -1.03 -10.93
CA SER A 92 5.72 0.11 -11.59
C SER A 92 7.06 0.47 -10.95
N LEU A 93 7.15 0.42 -9.61
CA LEU A 93 8.40 0.67 -8.89
C LEU A 93 9.45 -0.38 -9.21
N TYR A 94 9.08 -1.66 -9.29
CA TYR A 94 9.97 -2.75 -9.66
C TYR A 94 10.61 -2.50 -11.03
N HIS A 95 9.81 -2.14 -12.04
CA HIS A 95 10.34 -1.80 -13.36
C HIS A 95 11.28 -0.60 -13.34
N HIS A 96 10.98 0.42 -12.52
CA HIS A 96 11.85 1.59 -12.34
C HIS A 96 13.17 1.26 -11.64
N LEU A 97 13.17 0.31 -10.70
CA LEU A 97 14.36 -0.09 -9.94
C LEU A 97 15.22 -1.15 -10.62
N ARG A 98 14.66 -1.92 -11.58
CA ARG A 98 15.28 -3.14 -12.14
C ARG A 98 16.72 -2.98 -12.64
N GLU A 99 17.08 -1.81 -13.17
CA GLU A 99 18.38 -1.56 -13.79
C GLU A 99 19.23 -0.55 -13.00
N LYS A 100 18.83 -0.25 -11.76
CA LYS A 100 19.52 0.73 -10.92
C LYS A 100 20.41 0.05 -9.90
N ASN A 101 21.61 0.60 -9.74
CA ASN A 101 22.48 0.33 -8.61
C ASN A 101 22.50 1.58 -7.73
N PHE A 102 22.53 1.37 -6.42
CA PHE A 102 22.56 2.43 -5.42
C PHE A 102 23.79 2.24 -4.56
N ASP A 103 24.51 3.32 -4.29
CA ASP A 103 25.72 3.27 -3.48
C ASP A 103 25.38 3.28 -1.99
N ASP A 104 24.31 4.00 -1.61
CA ASP A 104 23.81 4.02 -0.23
C ASP A 104 22.28 4.13 -0.09
N GLU A 105 21.81 4.12 1.16
CA GLU A 105 20.38 4.21 1.50
C GLU A 105 19.75 5.58 1.14
N ASN A 106 20.53 6.66 1.15
CA ASN A 106 20.04 7.98 0.76
C ASN A 106 19.77 8.04 -0.74
N ASP A 107 20.60 7.40 -1.57
CA ASP A 107 20.34 7.30 -3.00
C ASP A 107 19.01 6.60 -3.26
N VAL A 108 18.76 5.48 -2.57
CA VAL A 108 17.48 4.76 -2.63
C VAL A 108 16.32 5.66 -2.22
N LYS A 109 16.46 6.41 -1.11
CA LYS A 109 15.40 7.33 -0.64
C LYS A 109 15.12 8.43 -1.66
N MET A 110 16.15 9.06 -2.21
CA MET A 110 15.99 10.13 -3.20
C MET A 110 15.36 9.60 -4.48
N ASP A 111 15.73 8.40 -4.92
CA ASP A 111 15.12 7.78 -6.10
C ASP A 111 13.65 7.42 -5.90
N ILE A 112 13.28 6.92 -4.71
CA ILE A 112 11.88 6.66 -4.33
C ILE A 112 11.08 7.98 -4.26
N ILE A 113 11.66 9.05 -3.69
CA ILE A 113 11.04 10.38 -3.67
C ILE A 113 10.76 10.86 -5.09
N ASN A 114 11.77 10.76 -5.97
CA ASN A 114 11.65 11.16 -7.37
C ASN A 114 10.60 10.31 -8.09
N PHE A 115 10.62 8.99 -7.89
CA PHE A 115 9.65 8.08 -8.50
C PHE A 115 8.21 8.47 -8.12
N PHE A 116 7.92 8.66 -6.84
CA PHE A 116 6.57 9.05 -6.39
C PHE A 116 6.18 10.44 -6.90
N GLY A 117 7.12 11.39 -6.94
CA GLY A 117 6.89 12.74 -7.44
C GLY A 117 6.64 12.83 -8.96
N GLN A 118 7.09 11.84 -9.73
CA GLN A 118 6.87 11.77 -11.19
C GLN A 118 5.51 11.16 -11.57
N LYS A 119 4.84 10.46 -10.66
CA LYS A 119 3.54 9.84 -10.95
C LYS A 119 2.42 10.87 -10.91
N SER A 120 1.59 10.88 -11.96
CA SER A 120 0.38 11.71 -12.01
C SER A 120 -0.68 11.21 -11.04
N GLN A 121 -1.66 12.06 -10.72
CA GLN A 121 -2.85 11.65 -9.99
C GLN A 121 -3.58 10.50 -10.70
N ASP A 122 -3.75 10.59 -12.02
CA ASP A 122 -4.38 9.55 -12.85
C ASP A 122 -3.73 8.18 -12.70
N PHE A 123 -2.40 8.13 -12.48
CA PHE A 123 -1.71 6.88 -12.19
C PHE A 123 -2.22 6.25 -10.90
N TYR A 124 -2.36 6.99 -9.82
CA TYR A 124 -2.87 6.44 -8.55
C TYR A 124 -4.36 6.12 -8.60
N GLU A 125 -5.13 6.99 -9.24
CA GLU A 125 -6.57 6.80 -9.42
C GLU A 125 -6.86 5.54 -10.23
N SER A 126 -6.24 5.37 -11.40
CA SER A 126 -6.43 4.16 -12.23
C SER A 126 -6.03 2.87 -11.50
N GLY A 127 -4.97 2.91 -10.71
CA GLY A 127 -4.55 1.80 -9.86
C GLY A 127 -5.65 1.38 -8.87
N ILE A 128 -6.30 2.33 -8.20
CA ILE A 128 -7.34 2.03 -7.20
C ILE A 128 -8.69 1.72 -7.87
N LEU A 129 -9.07 2.47 -8.89
CA LEU A 129 -10.37 2.33 -9.56
C LEU A 129 -10.47 1.08 -10.46
N SER A 130 -9.36 0.40 -10.75
CA SER A 130 -9.37 -0.92 -11.40
C SER A 130 -9.75 -2.07 -10.46
N LEU A 131 -9.75 -1.85 -9.14
CA LEU A 131 -10.04 -2.89 -8.14
C LEU A 131 -11.43 -3.55 -8.30
N PRO A 132 -12.53 -2.83 -8.57
CA PRO A 132 -13.85 -3.46 -8.77
C PRO A 132 -13.87 -4.43 -9.95
N GLU A 133 -13.21 -4.08 -11.05
CA GLU A 133 -13.13 -4.95 -12.23
C GLU A 133 -12.23 -6.15 -11.97
N ARG A 134 -11.07 -5.97 -11.33
CA ARG A 134 -10.22 -7.09 -10.90
C ARG A 134 -10.95 -8.05 -9.97
N ARG A 135 -11.75 -7.54 -9.02
CA ARG A 135 -12.60 -8.38 -8.16
C ARG A 135 -13.64 -9.17 -8.96
N ARG A 136 -14.26 -8.54 -9.97
CA ARG A 136 -15.19 -9.23 -10.86
C ARG A 136 -14.51 -10.37 -11.61
N GLN A 137 -13.33 -10.15 -12.16
CA GLN A 137 -12.56 -11.20 -12.85
C GLN A 137 -12.26 -12.40 -11.94
N VAL A 138 -11.87 -12.15 -10.67
CA VAL A 138 -11.64 -13.23 -9.70
C VAL A 138 -12.94 -13.96 -9.35
N ILE A 139 -14.08 -13.26 -9.28
CA ILE A 139 -15.39 -13.92 -9.05
C ILE A 139 -15.77 -14.79 -10.24
N ASP A 140 -15.66 -14.26 -11.45
CA ASP A 140 -16.02 -14.95 -12.69
C ASP A 140 -15.09 -16.15 -12.95
N SER A 141 -13.84 -16.09 -12.48
CA SER A 141 -12.86 -17.18 -12.53
C SER A 141 -12.98 -18.17 -11.35
N SER A 142 -14.00 -18.04 -10.50
CA SER A 142 -14.21 -18.88 -9.31
C SER A 142 -13.01 -18.87 -8.33
N GLY A 143 -12.35 -17.72 -8.20
CA GLY A 143 -11.23 -17.51 -7.28
C GLY A 143 -9.84 -17.77 -7.87
N ALA A 144 -9.74 -18.02 -9.18
CA ALA A 144 -8.43 -18.16 -9.83
C ALA A 144 -7.71 -16.81 -9.98
N TYR A 145 -6.38 -16.87 -10.02
CA TYR A 145 -5.52 -15.70 -10.26
C TYR A 145 -5.85 -15.01 -11.60
N ILE A 146 -5.59 -13.71 -11.66
CA ILE A 146 -5.77 -12.94 -12.88
C ILE A 146 -4.55 -13.19 -13.78
N SER A 147 -4.78 -13.78 -14.95
CA SER A 147 -3.74 -13.86 -15.98
C SER A 147 -3.59 -12.51 -16.66
N GLU A 148 -2.43 -11.88 -16.51
CA GLU A 148 -2.10 -10.70 -17.30
C GLU A 148 -1.53 -11.16 -18.65
N SER A 149 -2.31 -10.94 -19.71
CA SER A 149 -1.89 -11.15 -21.11
C SER A 149 -1.04 -9.99 -21.63
#